data_AF-A0A9D7EIH3-F1
#
_entry.id   AF-A0A9D7EIH3-F1
#
_cell.length_a   1.000
_cell.length_b   1.000
_cell.length_c   1.000
_cell.angle_alpha   90.00
_cell.angle_beta   90.00
_cell.angle_gamma   90.00
#
_symmetry.space_group_name_H-M   'P 1'
#
loop_
_entity.id
_entity.type
_entity.pdbx_description
1 polymer ?
#
loop_
_entity_poly.entity_id
_entity_poly.type
_entity_poly.pdbx_seq_one_letter_code
_entity_poly.pdbx_strand_id
1 'polypeptide(L)'
;MTFNRLFLTIAFILVLLPMMVSCGQKDGNAQSEASTIQVPDKFVGVEKQLVGKLFEMWAKKGHVASVDQAAALLDIDVTDSMRVSLFRKFNENLNIHERLARYRAGVFILSNEEKHIAEYIIRNEKKNQEFPTLEQVATDLNMTQEHVADRLRFLSAIEMFFDLGGPDEFNKLGFSYGHKFGDVTYDLGIHQHIFSIDGGLPINVGCAKEALFVVASEFPKNEVKYRAYDPFSLEAIDVVFKDDEIVSILPETAKLFEGGTCGTNNLFANEANAKAYALTLPQFQNKEAPIVDIKARFADTKAQVAKPK
;
A
#
# COMPACT_ATOMS: atom_id res chain seq x y z
N MET A 1 -9.74 1.54 71.60
CA MET A 1 -11.19 1.47 71.35
C MET A 1 -11.50 2.36 70.15
N THR A 2 -12.33 1.86 69.22
CA THR A 2 -13.00 2.54 68.08
C THR A 2 -12.06 3.20 67.05
N PHE A 3 -11.66 2.59 65.93
CA PHE A 3 -12.42 1.98 64.80
C PHE A 3 -13.38 2.95 64.09
N ASN A 4 -13.25 3.00 62.75
CA ASN A 4 -14.13 3.59 61.73
C ASN A 4 -14.11 5.10 61.49
N ARG A 5 -13.24 5.57 60.56
CA ARG A 5 -13.55 6.57 59.52
C ARG A 5 -12.65 6.44 58.28
N LEU A 6 -12.54 5.23 57.73
CA LEU A 6 -11.88 4.97 56.44
C LEU A 6 -12.77 4.13 55.53
N PHE A 7 -14.03 4.51 55.35
CA PHE A 7 -14.95 3.88 54.39
C PHE A 7 -16.06 4.86 54.05
N LEU A 8 -15.77 5.94 53.31
CA LEU A 8 -16.82 6.69 52.61
C LEU A 8 -16.31 7.55 51.44
N THR A 9 -15.28 7.08 50.72
CA THR A 9 -14.79 7.72 49.48
C THR A 9 -14.47 6.71 48.38
N ILE A 10 -15.17 5.56 48.36
CA ILE A 10 -15.03 4.52 47.32
C ILE A 10 -16.39 4.18 46.66
N ALA A 11 -17.49 4.84 47.05
CA ALA A 11 -18.84 4.52 46.55
C ALA A 11 -19.48 5.59 45.64
N PHE A 12 -18.70 6.49 45.04
CA PHE A 12 -19.24 7.55 44.15
C PHE A 12 -18.53 7.69 42.80
N ILE A 13 -17.71 6.71 42.40
CA ILE A 13 -17.05 6.65 41.08
C ILE A 13 -17.69 5.56 40.18
N LEU A 14 -18.79 4.93 40.62
CA LEU A 14 -19.37 3.75 39.96
C LEU A 14 -20.75 3.97 39.29
N VAL A 15 -21.20 5.22 39.10
CA VAL A 15 -22.54 5.50 38.51
C VAL A 15 -22.51 6.58 37.41
N LEU A 16 -21.35 6.90 36.84
CA LEU A 16 -21.23 7.84 35.71
C LEU A 16 -20.29 7.32 34.62
N LEU A 17 -20.66 6.19 34.02
CA LEU A 17 -20.20 5.84 32.67
C LEU A 17 -21.45 5.72 31.77
N PRO A 18 -21.91 6.83 31.19
CA PRO A 18 -22.88 6.79 30.11
C PRO A 18 -22.16 6.32 28.85
N MET A 19 -22.78 5.38 28.16
CA MET A 19 -22.67 5.24 26.70
C MET A 19 -21.24 5.16 26.14
N MET A 20 -20.54 4.05 26.41
CA MET A 20 -19.67 3.51 25.35
C MET A 20 -20.56 2.91 24.28
N VAL A 21 -20.89 3.79 23.34
CA VAL A 21 -21.15 3.55 21.92
C VAL A 21 -20.86 2.10 21.50
N SER A 22 -21.96 1.43 21.17
CA SER A 22 -22.05 0.42 20.12
C SER A 22 -21.02 0.66 19.00
N CYS A 23 -19.97 -0.16 18.98
CA CYS A 23 -19.24 -0.54 17.76
C CYS A 23 -19.14 -2.07 17.69
N GLY A 24 -20.28 -2.73 17.90
CA GLY A 24 -20.51 -4.03 17.31
C GLY A 24 -20.84 -3.85 15.83
N GLN A 25 -20.27 -4.72 14.99
CA GLN A 25 -20.52 -4.91 13.55
C GLN A 25 -19.80 -3.96 12.57
N LYS A 26 -18.67 -4.43 12.01
CA LYS A 26 -18.57 -4.74 10.56
C LYS A 26 -17.27 -5.43 10.09
N ASP A 27 -16.62 -6.30 10.87
CA ASP A 27 -15.50 -7.12 10.36
C ASP A 27 -15.90 -8.51 9.85
N GLY A 28 -17.19 -8.86 9.90
CA GLY A 28 -17.70 -10.19 9.59
C GLY A 28 -17.68 -10.63 8.11
N ASN A 29 -17.28 -9.77 7.16
CA ASN A 29 -17.19 -10.15 5.74
C ASN A 29 -15.75 -10.47 5.28
N ALA A 30 -14.71 -10.00 5.97
CA ALA A 30 -13.33 -10.31 5.57
C ALA A 30 -12.92 -11.74 5.95
N GLN A 31 -13.55 -12.29 7.01
CA GLN A 31 -13.17 -13.57 7.61
C GLN A 31 -13.74 -14.78 6.84
N SER A 32 -14.75 -14.60 5.98
CA SER A 32 -15.34 -15.69 5.18
C SER A 32 -14.74 -15.82 3.77
N GLU A 33 -14.13 -14.77 3.21
CA GLU A 33 -13.56 -14.82 1.85
C GLU A 33 -12.16 -15.45 1.80
N ALA A 34 -11.39 -15.39 2.89
CA ALA A 34 -10.01 -15.90 2.94
C ALA A 34 -9.92 -17.44 2.95
N SER A 35 -10.94 -18.15 3.45
CA SER A 35 -10.95 -19.62 3.57
C SER A 35 -11.21 -20.36 2.25
N THR A 36 -11.52 -19.63 1.17
CA THR A 36 -11.86 -20.20 -0.15
C THR A 36 -10.82 -19.91 -1.23
N ILE A 37 -9.68 -19.28 -0.88
CA ILE A 37 -8.66 -18.95 -1.88
C ILE A 37 -7.91 -20.22 -2.27
N GLN A 38 -8.24 -20.74 -3.46
CA GLN A 38 -7.40 -21.71 -4.12
C GLN A 38 -6.09 -21.05 -4.55
N VAL A 39 -4.97 -21.68 -4.20
CA VAL A 39 -3.65 -21.23 -4.65
C VAL A 39 -3.60 -21.38 -6.17
N PRO A 40 -3.37 -20.28 -6.94
CA PRO A 40 -3.31 -20.36 -8.39
C PRO A 40 -2.25 -21.34 -8.88
N ASP A 41 -2.51 -22.02 -10.00
CA ASP A 41 -1.61 -23.06 -10.52
C ASP A 41 -0.24 -22.56 -10.97
N LYS A 42 -0.07 -21.24 -11.11
CA LYS A 42 1.24 -20.62 -11.38
C LYS A 42 2.23 -20.70 -10.21
N PHE A 43 1.76 -21.02 -9.01
CA PHE A 43 2.63 -21.37 -7.88
C PHE A 43 2.87 -22.87 -7.90
N VAL A 44 4.13 -23.30 -7.86
CA VAL A 44 4.52 -24.72 -7.97
C VAL A 44 5.43 -25.13 -6.81
N GLY A 45 5.41 -26.41 -6.47
CA GLY A 45 6.29 -26.99 -5.44
C GLY A 45 6.19 -26.25 -4.10
N VAL A 46 7.35 -25.83 -3.58
CA VAL A 46 7.50 -25.11 -2.30
C VAL A 46 6.69 -23.82 -2.27
N GLU A 47 6.65 -23.05 -3.36
CA GLU A 47 5.88 -21.81 -3.43
C GLU A 47 4.39 -22.07 -3.22
N LYS A 48 3.86 -23.14 -3.81
CA LYS A 48 2.44 -23.51 -3.67
C LYS A 48 2.11 -23.83 -2.20
N GLN A 49 3.01 -24.53 -1.51
CA GLN A 49 2.84 -24.86 -0.09
C GLN A 49 2.89 -23.61 0.78
N LEU A 50 3.88 -22.74 0.57
CA LEU A 50 4.02 -21.47 1.30
C LEU A 50 2.81 -20.57 1.11
N VAL A 51 2.36 -20.35 -0.13
CA VAL A 51 1.20 -19.51 -0.43
C VAL A 51 -0.08 -20.10 0.15
N GLY A 52 -0.28 -21.42 0.03
CA GLY A 52 -1.41 -22.10 0.66
C GLY A 52 -1.43 -21.90 2.17
N LYS A 53 -0.28 -22.08 2.81
CA LYS A 53 -0.16 -21.88 4.26
C LYS A 53 -0.38 -20.43 4.67
N LEU A 54 0.13 -19.49 3.88
CA LEU A 54 -0.05 -18.07 4.10
C LEU A 54 -1.52 -17.66 4.02
N PHE A 55 -2.29 -18.19 3.07
CA PHE A 55 -3.74 -17.95 2.99
C PHE A 55 -4.51 -18.59 4.13
N GLU A 56 -4.15 -19.80 4.57
CA GLU A 56 -4.72 -20.39 5.79
C GLU A 56 -4.46 -19.52 7.03
N MET A 57 -3.23 -19.01 7.17
CA MET A 57 -2.84 -18.14 8.26
C MET A 57 -3.56 -16.80 8.20
N TRP A 58 -3.69 -16.23 7.01
CA TRP A 58 -4.39 -14.97 6.78
C TRP A 58 -5.86 -15.06 7.17
N ALA A 59 -6.54 -16.15 6.81
CA ALA A 59 -7.93 -16.38 7.22
C ALA A 59 -8.12 -16.39 8.75
N LYS A 60 -7.07 -16.70 9.52
CA LYS A 60 -7.09 -16.76 10.98
C LYS A 60 -6.55 -15.50 11.67
N LYS A 61 -5.49 -14.90 11.10
CA LYS A 61 -4.66 -13.88 11.76
C LYS A 61 -4.61 -12.53 11.03
N GLY A 62 -5.17 -12.42 9.82
CA GLY A 62 -5.13 -11.20 9.03
C GLY A 62 -3.69 -10.75 8.71
N HIS A 63 -3.45 -9.44 8.79
CA HIS A 63 -2.18 -8.76 8.42
C HIS A 63 -0.95 -9.18 9.24
N VAL A 64 -1.15 -9.93 10.32
CA VAL A 64 -0.06 -10.46 11.17
C VAL A 64 0.61 -11.68 10.52
N ALA A 65 -0.01 -12.29 9.51
CA ALA A 65 0.60 -13.36 8.73
C ALA A 65 1.82 -12.85 7.93
N SER A 66 2.87 -13.67 7.86
CA SER A 66 4.06 -13.42 7.04
C SER A 66 4.59 -14.73 6.46
N VAL A 67 5.34 -14.61 5.36
CA VAL A 67 5.95 -15.75 4.66
C VAL A 67 6.89 -16.53 5.58
N ASP A 68 7.64 -15.85 6.46
CA ASP A 68 8.56 -16.50 7.40
C ASP A 68 7.80 -17.34 8.45
N GLN A 69 6.66 -16.85 8.93
CA GLN A 69 5.82 -17.62 9.84
C GLN A 69 5.21 -18.84 9.13
N ALA A 70 4.82 -18.69 7.86
CA ALA A 70 4.33 -19.80 7.05
C ALA A 70 5.45 -20.84 6.81
N ALA A 71 6.65 -20.37 6.50
CA ALA A 71 7.85 -21.17 6.28
C ALA A 71 8.24 -21.98 7.52
N ALA A 72 8.27 -21.33 8.69
CA ALA A 72 8.56 -21.98 9.96
C ALA A 72 7.55 -23.09 10.31
N LEU A 73 6.26 -22.90 9.97
CA LEU A 73 5.23 -23.92 10.17
C LEU A 73 5.34 -25.09 9.20
N LEU A 74 6.02 -24.91 8.07
CA LEU A 74 6.22 -25.92 7.05
C LEU A 74 7.62 -26.56 7.09
N ASP A 75 8.49 -26.08 7.99
CA ASP A 75 9.91 -26.47 8.05
C ASP A 75 10.63 -26.24 6.70
N ILE A 76 10.39 -25.08 6.11
CA ILE A 76 10.94 -24.66 4.81
C ILE A 76 11.88 -23.48 5.00
N ASP A 77 13.09 -23.57 4.44
CA ASP A 77 13.97 -22.42 4.32
C ASP A 77 13.52 -21.50 3.19
N VAL A 78 13.33 -20.22 3.51
CA VAL A 78 12.90 -19.19 2.55
C VAL A 78 14.01 -18.16 2.37
N THR A 79 14.43 -17.97 1.12
CA THR A 79 15.44 -16.98 0.74
C THR A 79 14.80 -15.66 0.33
N ASP A 80 15.55 -14.56 0.41
CA ASP A 80 15.13 -13.24 -0.12
C ASP A 80 14.73 -13.30 -1.59
N SER A 81 15.46 -14.06 -2.40
CA SER A 81 15.13 -14.26 -3.83
C SER A 81 13.78 -14.94 -4.02
N MET A 82 13.43 -15.91 -3.18
CA MET A 82 12.12 -16.54 -3.20
C MET A 82 11.02 -15.56 -2.77
N ARG A 83 11.28 -14.75 -1.75
CA ARG A 83 10.35 -13.71 -1.26
C ARG A 83 10.08 -12.64 -2.32
N VAL A 84 11.11 -12.17 -3.02
CA VAL A 84 10.98 -11.25 -4.18
C VAL A 84 10.18 -11.90 -5.32
N SER A 85 10.46 -13.18 -5.63
CA SER A 85 9.70 -13.94 -6.64
C SER A 85 8.21 -14.06 -6.27
N LEU A 86 7.90 -14.43 -5.03
CA LEU A 86 6.54 -14.54 -4.52
C LEU A 86 5.81 -13.20 -4.54
N PHE A 87 6.48 -12.12 -4.13
CA PHE A 87 5.96 -10.77 -4.20
C PHE A 87 5.54 -10.42 -5.62
N ARG A 88 6.44 -10.60 -6.60
CA ARG A 88 6.16 -10.35 -8.01
C ARG A 88 4.97 -11.20 -8.50
N LYS A 89 4.94 -12.49 -8.16
CA LYS A 89 3.83 -13.38 -8.54
C LYS A 89 2.49 -13.00 -7.91
N PHE A 90 2.48 -12.47 -6.69
CA PHE A 90 1.29 -11.92 -6.06
C PHE A 90 0.77 -10.70 -6.83
N ASN A 91 1.66 -9.82 -7.29
CA ASN A 91 1.30 -8.64 -8.07
C ASN A 91 0.81 -9.01 -9.47
N GLU A 92 1.47 -9.96 -10.10
CA GLU A 92 1.09 -10.50 -11.41
C GLU A 92 -0.19 -11.35 -11.38
N ASN A 93 -0.81 -11.57 -10.21
CA ASN A 93 -2.09 -12.28 -10.14
C ASN A 93 -3.18 -11.31 -9.73
N LEU A 94 -3.97 -10.82 -10.71
CA LEU A 94 -5.03 -9.86 -10.44
C LEU A 94 -6.00 -10.29 -9.33
N ASN A 95 -6.40 -11.57 -9.29
CA ASN A 95 -7.34 -12.08 -8.28
C ASN A 95 -6.72 -12.08 -6.87
N ILE A 96 -5.46 -12.50 -6.72
CA ILE A 96 -4.74 -12.36 -5.44
C ILE A 96 -4.56 -10.87 -5.12
N HIS A 97 -4.09 -10.07 -6.07
CA HIS A 97 -3.85 -8.65 -5.88
C HIS A 97 -5.08 -7.91 -5.37
N GLU A 98 -6.26 -8.11 -5.97
CA GLU A 98 -7.51 -7.49 -5.52
C GLU A 98 -7.91 -7.94 -4.11
N ARG A 99 -7.79 -9.24 -3.80
CA ARG A 99 -8.12 -9.77 -2.47
C ARG A 99 -7.15 -9.31 -1.40
N LEU A 100 -5.88 -9.16 -1.77
CA LEU A 100 -4.86 -8.61 -0.91
C LEU A 100 -4.87 -7.09 -0.90
N ALA A 101 -5.61 -6.38 -1.77
CA ALA A 101 -5.50 -4.93 -1.95
C ALA A 101 -5.67 -4.13 -0.65
N ARG A 102 -6.46 -4.63 0.30
CA ARG A 102 -6.63 -4.01 1.62
C ARG A 102 -5.36 -4.04 2.47
N TYR A 103 -4.57 -5.11 2.40
CA TYR A 103 -3.37 -5.32 3.21
C TYR A 103 -2.07 -5.30 2.41
N ARG A 104 -2.16 -5.29 1.08
CA ARG A 104 -1.10 -5.30 0.07
C ARG A 104 -0.18 -6.53 0.13
N ALA A 105 0.41 -6.90 -1.01
CA ALA A 105 1.28 -8.08 -1.09
C ALA A 105 2.53 -7.96 -0.20
N GLY A 106 3.04 -6.74 0.03
CA GLY A 106 4.23 -6.51 0.86
C GLY A 106 4.03 -6.99 2.29
N VAL A 107 2.88 -6.74 2.91
CA VAL A 107 2.58 -7.22 4.28
C VAL A 107 2.74 -8.74 4.44
N PHE A 108 2.54 -9.51 3.37
CA PHE A 108 2.69 -10.97 3.42
C PHE A 108 4.12 -11.44 3.24
N ILE A 109 4.92 -10.69 2.49
CA ILE A 109 6.28 -11.05 2.12
C ILE A 109 7.29 -10.61 3.18
N LEU A 110 6.97 -9.56 3.93
CA LEU A 110 7.82 -9.05 5.00
C LEU A 110 7.81 -9.95 6.25
N SER A 111 8.97 -10.11 6.85
CA SER A 111 9.14 -10.62 8.20
C SER A 111 8.54 -9.65 9.23
N ASN A 112 8.33 -10.09 10.47
CA ASN A 112 7.90 -9.18 11.54
C ASN A 112 8.95 -8.10 11.84
N GLU A 113 10.23 -8.46 11.72
CA GLU A 113 11.34 -7.53 11.90
C GLU A 113 11.34 -6.47 10.79
N GLU A 114 11.18 -6.88 9.53
CA GLU A 114 11.15 -5.98 8.38
C GLU A 114 9.93 -5.05 8.42
N LYS A 115 8.77 -5.56 8.89
CA LYS A 115 7.60 -4.71 9.18
C LYS A 115 7.91 -3.65 10.23
N HIS A 116 8.68 -4.00 11.26
CA HIS A 116 9.05 -3.08 12.33
C HIS A 116 10.05 -2.02 11.87
N ILE A 117 11.07 -2.41 11.09
CA ILE A 117 12.01 -1.48 10.44
C ILE A 117 11.23 -0.49 9.57
N ALA A 118 10.34 -1.01 8.72
CA ALA A 118 9.53 -0.17 7.86
C ALA A 118 8.63 0.79 8.64
N GLU A 119 7.90 0.26 9.63
CA GLU A 119 7.04 1.05 10.51
C GLU A 119 7.79 2.20 11.20
N TYR A 120 9.01 1.92 11.69
CA TYR A 120 9.85 2.93 12.32
C TYR A 120 10.21 4.05 11.34
N ILE A 121 10.69 3.71 10.14
CA ILE A 121 11.09 4.67 9.10
C ILE A 121 9.89 5.54 8.71
N ILE A 122 8.75 4.91 8.45
CA ILE A 122 7.50 5.58 8.07
C ILE A 122 7.03 6.54 9.15
N ARG A 123 7.06 6.11 10.42
CA ARG A 123 6.63 6.95 11.54
C ARG A 123 7.57 8.11 11.79
N ASN A 124 8.88 7.88 11.67
CA ASN A 124 9.89 8.90 11.88
C ASN A 124 9.75 10.00 10.80
N GLU A 125 9.64 9.60 9.54
CA GLU A 125 9.39 10.54 8.43
C GLU A 125 8.09 11.32 8.63
N LYS A 126 6.97 10.66 8.93
CA LYS A 126 5.69 11.36 9.18
C LYS A 126 5.76 12.36 10.31
N LYS A 127 6.55 12.07 11.35
CA LYS A 127 6.68 12.92 12.54
C LYS A 127 7.62 14.09 12.32
N ASN A 128 8.73 13.85 11.61
CA ASN A 128 9.86 14.77 11.54
C ASN A 128 10.03 15.43 10.16
N GLN A 129 9.27 14.99 9.15
CA GLN A 129 9.43 15.33 7.73
C GLN A 129 10.82 15.04 7.16
N GLU A 130 11.54 14.11 7.81
CA GLU A 130 12.88 13.69 7.46
C GLU A 130 13.02 12.18 7.65
N PHE A 131 13.75 11.52 6.75
CA PHE A 131 14.07 10.11 6.88
C PHE A 131 15.13 9.88 7.96
N PRO A 132 14.98 8.84 8.81
CA PRO A 132 16.02 8.50 9.76
C PRO A 132 17.26 7.93 9.05
N THR A 133 18.43 8.21 9.59
CA THR A 133 19.70 7.61 9.17
C THR A 133 19.77 6.12 9.56
N LEU A 134 20.66 5.35 8.90
CA LEU A 134 20.94 3.97 9.29
C LEU A 134 21.32 3.82 10.77
N GLU A 135 22.14 4.74 11.27
CA GLU A 135 22.57 4.76 12.68
C GLU A 135 21.39 4.96 13.63
N GLN A 136 20.47 5.87 13.30
CA GLN A 136 19.26 6.11 14.09
C GLN A 136 18.35 4.87 14.11
N VAL A 137 18.09 4.26 12.94
CA VAL A 137 17.28 3.04 12.87
C VAL A 137 17.92 1.90 13.66
N ALA A 138 19.24 1.68 13.49
CA ALA A 138 19.98 0.64 14.19
C ALA A 138 19.96 0.84 15.72
N THR A 139 20.18 2.07 16.17
CA THR A 139 20.18 2.41 17.60
C THR A 139 18.80 2.23 18.22
N ASP A 140 17.76 2.81 17.60
CA ASP A 140 16.41 2.81 18.16
C ASP A 140 15.76 1.43 18.13
N LEU A 141 16.11 0.59 17.13
CA LEU A 141 15.59 -0.76 17.00
C LEU A 141 16.50 -1.84 17.61
N ASN A 142 17.62 -1.44 18.23
CA ASN A 142 18.61 -2.35 18.84
C ASN A 142 19.11 -3.43 17.87
N MET A 143 19.55 -2.99 16.68
CA MET A 143 20.09 -3.79 15.59
C MET A 143 21.49 -3.28 15.19
N THR A 144 22.25 -4.05 14.42
CA THR A 144 23.49 -3.53 13.81
C THR A 144 23.18 -2.72 12.55
N GLN A 145 23.98 -1.71 12.25
CA GLN A 145 23.82 -0.94 11.00
C GLN A 145 23.94 -1.84 9.75
N GLU A 146 24.84 -2.83 9.79
CA GLU A 146 25.00 -3.83 8.71
C GLU A 146 23.70 -4.61 8.47
N HIS A 147 23.06 -5.09 9.55
CA HIS A 147 21.79 -5.82 9.47
C HIS A 147 20.65 -4.95 8.94
N VAL A 148 20.54 -3.71 9.45
CA VAL A 148 19.55 -2.74 8.96
C VAL A 148 19.75 -2.45 7.48
N ALA A 149 20.99 -2.18 7.05
CA ALA A 149 21.31 -1.93 5.64
C ALA A 149 20.96 -3.13 4.77
N ASP A 150 21.23 -4.35 5.24
CA ASP A 150 20.88 -5.57 4.52
C ASP A 150 19.37 -5.76 4.35
N ARG A 151 18.59 -5.56 5.42
CA ARG A 151 17.13 -5.61 5.34
C ARG A 151 16.56 -4.49 4.49
N LEU A 152 17.17 -3.31 4.48
CA LEU A 152 16.78 -2.21 3.58
C LEU A 152 17.02 -2.52 2.11
N ARG A 153 18.10 -3.23 1.77
CA ARG A 153 18.31 -3.74 0.40
C ARG A 153 17.18 -4.66 -0.03
N PHE A 154 16.75 -5.57 0.86
CA PHE A 154 15.60 -6.44 0.59
C PHE A 154 14.31 -5.63 0.39
N LEU A 155 14.04 -4.67 1.30
CA LEU A 155 12.87 -3.81 1.22
C LEU A 155 12.86 -2.96 -0.07
N SER A 156 14.03 -2.58 -0.58
CA SER A 156 14.17 -1.91 -1.87
C SER A 156 13.98 -2.87 -3.06
N ALA A 157 14.45 -4.11 -2.95
CA ALA A 157 14.27 -5.14 -3.98
C ALA A 157 12.80 -5.54 -4.21
N ILE A 158 11.94 -5.35 -3.19
CA ILE A 158 10.47 -5.46 -3.33
C ILE A 158 9.80 -4.11 -3.57
N GLU A 159 10.58 -3.09 -3.97
CA GLU A 159 10.08 -1.76 -4.32
C GLU A 159 9.25 -1.12 -3.22
N MET A 160 9.62 -1.31 -1.95
CA MET A 160 8.93 -0.68 -0.82
C MET A 160 9.63 0.58 -0.30
N PHE A 161 10.97 0.62 -0.42
CA PHE A 161 11.78 1.81 -0.22
C PHE A 161 12.66 2.05 -1.45
N PHE A 162 12.83 3.30 -1.84
CA PHE A 162 13.77 3.65 -2.91
C PHE A 162 15.13 3.99 -2.32
N ASP A 163 16.19 3.40 -2.86
CA ASP A 163 17.54 3.94 -2.70
C ASP A 163 17.67 5.16 -3.61
N LEU A 164 17.78 6.34 -3.00
CA LEU A 164 17.80 7.60 -3.73
C LEU A 164 19.24 8.06 -4.06
N GLY A 165 20.24 7.23 -3.74
CA GLY A 165 21.64 7.53 -3.96
C GLY A 165 22.20 8.65 -3.07
N GLY A 166 23.49 8.55 -2.78
CA GLY A 166 24.26 9.47 -1.94
C GLY A 166 25.68 8.92 -1.72
N PRO A 167 26.63 9.74 -1.21
CA PRO A 167 27.97 9.25 -0.88
C PRO A 167 27.96 8.17 0.21
N ASP A 168 26.89 8.13 1.01
CA ASP A 168 26.57 7.06 1.93
C ASP A 168 25.32 6.35 1.39
N GLU A 169 25.51 5.15 0.83
CA GLU A 169 24.40 4.28 0.42
C GLU A 169 23.38 4.21 1.57
N PHE A 170 22.09 4.45 1.29
CA PHE A 170 20.95 4.47 2.23
C PHE A 170 20.66 5.74 3.06
N ASN A 171 21.41 6.84 2.97
CA ASN A 171 21.07 8.07 3.73
C ASN A 171 19.82 8.82 3.20
N LYS A 172 19.21 8.34 2.11
CA LYS A 172 17.96 8.86 1.57
C LYS A 172 17.11 7.68 1.09
N LEU A 173 16.33 7.11 1.99
CA LEU A 173 15.27 6.18 1.62
C LEU A 173 14.03 7.00 1.27
N GLY A 174 13.37 6.76 0.15
CA GLY A 174 12.07 7.36 -0.16
C GLY A 174 10.93 6.47 0.32
N PHE A 175 9.87 7.03 0.93
CA PHE A 175 8.68 6.33 1.40
C PHE A 175 7.37 6.97 0.89
N SER A 176 6.28 6.18 0.91
CA SER A 176 5.04 6.30 0.15
C SER A 176 3.81 6.66 1.01
N TYR A 177 3.19 7.82 0.82
CA TYR A 177 1.98 8.23 1.54
C TYR A 177 0.71 7.46 1.11
N GLY A 178 0.02 6.81 2.06
CA GLY A 178 -1.41 6.48 2.00
C GLY A 178 -2.25 7.43 2.88
N HIS A 179 -3.39 7.93 2.36
CA HIS A 179 -4.23 8.99 2.94
C HIS A 179 -4.89 8.69 4.31
N LYS A 180 -4.63 7.53 4.95
CA LYS A 180 -5.12 7.19 6.30
C LYS A 180 -3.97 7.12 7.32
N PHE A 181 -3.82 8.22 8.07
CA PHE A 181 -2.75 8.53 9.03
C PHE A 181 -2.54 7.56 10.22
N GLY A 182 -3.25 6.44 10.32
CA GLY A 182 -3.22 5.57 11.51
C GLY A 182 -2.77 4.13 11.29
N ASP A 183 -2.62 3.66 10.05
CA ASP A 183 -2.41 2.24 9.78
C ASP A 183 -1.28 2.02 8.76
N VAL A 184 -0.14 1.59 9.29
CA VAL A 184 1.11 1.32 8.57
C VAL A 184 0.95 0.17 7.56
N THR A 185 -0.08 -0.67 7.68
CA THR A 185 -0.28 -1.78 6.72
C THR A 185 -0.70 -1.30 5.32
N TYR A 186 -1.31 -0.11 5.20
CA TYR A 186 -1.66 0.48 3.91
C TYR A 186 -0.44 1.01 3.14
N ASP A 187 0.62 1.27 3.89
CA ASP A 187 1.84 1.95 3.47
C ASP A 187 2.90 0.95 2.94
N LEU A 188 2.74 -0.35 3.20
CA LEU A 188 3.66 -1.44 2.83
C LEU A 188 3.33 -2.12 1.49
N GLY A 189 2.66 -1.43 0.56
CA GLY A 189 2.18 -2.02 -0.69
C GLY A 189 2.93 -1.61 -1.96
N ILE A 190 2.76 -2.40 -3.02
CA ILE A 190 3.26 -2.02 -4.35
C ILE A 190 2.63 -0.71 -4.76
N HIS A 191 3.53 0.15 -5.18
CA HIS A 191 3.33 1.44 -5.75
C HIS A 191 2.67 1.36 -7.13
N GLN A 192 1.33 1.27 -7.16
CA GLN A 192 0.59 1.43 -8.41
C GLN A 192 0.63 2.86 -8.93
N HIS A 193 0.98 3.85 -8.10
CA HIS A 193 0.95 5.25 -8.47
C HIS A 193 2.07 6.05 -7.79
N ILE A 194 3.15 6.31 -8.52
CA ILE A 194 4.37 6.97 -8.07
C ILE A 194 4.49 8.34 -8.73
N PHE A 195 4.77 9.39 -7.97
CA PHE A 195 5.11 10.72 -8.46
C PHE A 195 6.54 11.10 -8.12
N SER A 196 7.19 11.90 -8.95
CA SER A 196 8.31 12.74 -8.53
C SER A 196 8.02 14.18 -8.93
N ILE A 197 8.33 15.14 -8.05
CA ILE A 197 8.04 16.57 -8.24
C ILE A 197 9.36 17.29 -8.42
N ASP A 198 9.55 17.99 -9.55
CA ASP A 198 10.77 18.72 -9.93
C ASP A 198 12.06 17.89 -9.84
N GLY A 199 11.97 16.60 -10.15
CA GLY A 199 13.09 15.66 -10.00
C GLY A 199 13.46 15.33 -8.55
N GLY A 200 12.62 15.72 -7.60
CA GLY A 200 12.69 15.34 -6.20
C GLY A 200 12.35 13.86 -5.98
N LEU A 201 12.27 13.48 -4.70
CA LEU A 201 12.09 12.09 -4.31
C LEU A 201 10.72 11.55 -4.74
N PRO A 202 10.66 10.27 -5.15
CA PRO A 202 9.41 9.64 -5.48
C PRO A 202 8.49 9.55 -4.25
N ILE A 203 7.27 10.02 -4.39
CA ILE A 203 6.17 9.85 -3.44
C ILE A 203 5.08 9.01 -4.09
N ASN A 204 4.15 8.48 -3.32
CA ASN A 204 3.03 7.73 -3.87
C ASN A 204 1.71 8.45 -3.64
N VAL A 205 0.72 8.03 -4.40
CA VAL A 205 -0.67 8.48 -4.28
C VAL A 205 -1.58 7.26 -4.23
N GLY A 206 -2.72 7.39 -3.54
CA GLY A 206 -3.59 6.25 -3.28
C GLY A 206 -4.21 5.64 -4.54
N CYS A 207 -4.45 6.46 -5.58
CA CYS A 207 -5.02 6.04 -6.84
C CYS A 207 -4.82 7.05 -7.97
N ALA A 208 -5.11 6.65 -9.21
CA ALA A 208 -4.96 7.52 -10.38
C ALA A 208 -5.88 8.75 -10.36
N LYS A 209 -7.06 8.68 -9.75
CA LYS A 209 -7.95 9.85 -9.64
C LYS A 209 -7.44 10.87 -8.62
N GLU A 210 -6.91 10.38 -7.49
CA GLU A 210 -6.26 11.22 -6.48
C GLU A 210 -5.00 11.87 -7.06
N ALA A 211 -4.25 11.11 -7.85
CA ALA A 211 -3.09 11.59 -8.56
C ALA A 211 -3.40 12.86 -9.38
N LEU A 212 -4.42 12.81 -10.24
CA LEU A 212 -4.83 13.97 -11.04
C LEU A 212 -5.28 15.15 -10.18
N PHE A 213 -5.93 14.89 -9.04
CA PHE A 213 -6.38 15.94 -8.12
C PHE A 213 -5.20 16.65 -7.44
N VAL A 214 -4.27 15.89 -6.87
CA VAL A 214 -3.10 16.42 -6.15
C VAL A 214 -2.23 17.27 -7.06
N VAL A 215 -2.00 16.83 -8.30
CA VAL A 215 -1.25 17.64 -9.27
C VAL A 215 -1.99 18.95 -9.59
N ALA A 216 -3.30 18.89 -9.82
CA ALA A 216 -4.10 20.07 -10.15
C ALA A 216 -4.22 21.07 -8.98
N SER A 217 -4.25 20.61 -7.73
CA SER A 217 -4.46 21.48 -6.56
C SER A 217 -3.17 21.94 -5.89
N GLU A 218 -2.20 21.05 -5.73
CA GLU A 218 -1.00 21.31 -4.92
C GLU A 218 0.22 21.65 -5.77
N PHE A 219 0.32 21.06 -6.98
CA PHE A 219 1.52 21.15 -7.83
C PHE A 219 1.25 21.67 -9.26
N PRO A 220 0.37 22.67 -9.49
CA PRO A 220 0.00 23.08 -10.83
C PRO A 220 1.15 23.74 -11.62
N LYS A 221 2.24 24.15 -10.97
CA LYS A 221 3.39 24.79 -11.65
C LYS A 221 4.65 23.93 -11.69
N ASN A 222 4.62 22.75 -11.07
CA ASN A 222 5.78 21.88 -10.96
C ASN A 222 5.83 20.92 -12.15
N GLU A 223 7.01 20.39 -12.43
CA GLU A 223 7.13 19.20 -13.28
C GLU A 223 6.84 17.96 -12.42
N VAL A 224 5.73 17.27 -12.68
CA VAL A 224 5.39 16.02 -11.98
C VAL A 224 5.51 14.85 -12.94
N LYS A 225 6.36 13.87 -12.61
CA LYS A 225 6.42 12.59 -13.35
C LYS A 225 5.65 11.55 -12.58
N TYR A 226 4.57 11.06 -13.17
CA TYR A 226 3.68 10.08 -12.60
C TYR A 226 3.80 8.75 -13.32
N ARG A 227 4.26 7.72 -12.60
CA ARG A 227 4.27 6.33 -13.07
C ARG A 227 3.15 5.55 -12.42
N ALA A 228 2.39 4.82 -13.22
CA ALA A 228 1.50 3.77 -12.77
C ALA A 228 1.78 2.46 -13.48
N TYR A 229 1.12 1.39 -13.06
CA TYR A 229 1.15 0.11 -13.75
C TYR A 229 -0.27 -0.34 -14.05
N ASP A 230 -0.50 -0.77 -15.28
CA ASP A 230 -1.75 -1.37 -15.71
C ASP A 230 -2.08 -2.58 -14.81
N PRO A 231 -3.17 -2.59 -14.02
CA PRO A 231 -3.48 -3.71 -13.15
C PRO A 231 -3.67 -5.05 -13.88
N PHE A 232 -4.03 -5.00 -15.16
CA PHE A 232 -4.31 -6.18 -15.97
C PHE A 232 -3.07 -6.71 -16.68
N SER A 233 -2.29 -5.84 -17.32
CA SER A 233 -1.11 -6.24 -18.11
C SER A 233 0.24 -6.03 -17.41
N LEU A 234 0.25 -5.25 -16.33
CA LEU A 234 1.43 -4.77 -15.60
C LEU A 234 2.36 -3.88 -16.42
N GLU A 235 1.93 -3.46 -17.61
CA GLU A 235 2.66 -2.49 -18.41
C GLU A 235 2.75 -1.15 -17.67
N ALA A 236 3.95 -0.55 -17.67
CA ALA A 236 4.18 0.74 -17.06
C ALA A 236 3.46 1.85 -17.86
N ILE A 237 2.88 2.80 -17.12
CA ILE A 237 2.17 3.95 -17.67
C ILE A 237 2.79 5.21 -17.08
N ASP A 238 3.47 5.99 -17.90
CA ASP A 238 4.14 7.22 -17.50
C ASP A 238 3.36 8.45 -18.00
N VAL A 239 2.98 9.32 -17.08
CA VAL A 239 2.32 10.61 -17.34
C VAL A 239 3.25 11.72 -16.85
N VAL A 240 3.55 12.69 -17.70
CA VAL A 240 4.34 13.86 -17.32
C VAL A 240 3.45 15.09 -17.32
N PHE A 241 3.40 15.76 -16.18
CA PHE A 241 2.74 17.04 -15.98
C PHE A 241 3.79 18.14 -15.94
N LYS A 242 3.50 19.27 -16.57
CA LYS A 242 4.36 20.46 -16.52
C LYS A 242 3.52 21.70 -16.83
N ASP A 243 3.76 22.77 -16.08
CA ASP A 243 3.08 24.06 -16.29
C ASP A 243 1.55 23.92 -16.40
N ASP A 244 0.97 23.14 -15.47
CA ASP A 244 -0.47 22.86 -15.36
C ASP A 244 -1.06 22.03 -16.52
N GLU A 245 -0.23 21.38 -17.32
CA GLU A 245 -0.65 20.57 -18.46
C GLU A 245 -0.07 19.16 -18.43
N ILE A 246 -0.74 18.21 -19.07
CA ILE A 246 -0.16 16.89 -19.36
C ILE A 246 0.62 16.99 -20.67
N VAL A 247 1.94 16.96 -20.58
CA VAL A 247 2.84 17.08 -21.74
C VAL A 247 3.16 15.74 -22.39
N SER A 248 3.06 14.62 -21.65
CA SER A 248 3.29 13.28 -22.19
C SER A 248 2.45 12.22 -21.47
N ILE A 249 2.02 11.20 -22.21
CA ILE A 249 1.41 9.97 -21.71
C ILE A 249 2.01 8.82 -22.50
N LEU A 250 2.61 7.84 -21.82
CA LEU A 250 3.15 6.62 -22.42
C LEU A 250 2.59 5.40 -21.71
N PRO A 251 2.03 4.41 -22.41
CA PRO A 251 1.69 4.47 -23.84
C PRO A 251 0.59 5.52 -24.10
N GLU A 252 0.59 6.13 -25.29
CA GLU A 252 -0.39 7.17 -25.66
C GLU A 252 -1.85 6.67 -25.63
N THR A 253 -2.03 5.36 -25.72
CA THR A 253 -3.33 4.69 -25.64
C THR A 253 -3.88 4.61 -24.22
N ALA A 254 -3.11 5.00 -23.21
CA ALA A 254 -3.49 4.81 -21.83
C ALA A 254 -4.80 5.50 -21.47
N LYS A 255 -5.59 4.83 -20.63
CA LYS A 255 -6.91 5.28 -20.16
C LYS A 255 -6.98 5.26 -18.64
N LEU A 256 -7.86 6.08 -18.09
CA LEU A 256 -8.23 6.03 -16.68
C LEU A 256 -9.55 5.27 -16.54
N PHE A 257 -9.62 4.34 -15.60
CA PHE A 257 -10.86 3.69 -15.19
C PHE A 257 -11.31 4.27 -13.84
N GLU A 258 -12.54 4.78 -13.74
CA GLU A 258 -13.08 5.38 -12.51
C GLU A 258 -14.09 4.46 -11.81
N GLY A 259 -13.59 3.42 -11.15
CA GLY A 259 -14.40 2.40 -10.47
C GLY A 259 -15.10 2.83 -9.18
N GLY A 260 -15.01 4.11 -8.80
CA GLY A 260 -15.77 4.73 -7.70
C GLY A 260 -15.07 4.75 -6.34
N THR A 261 -14.09 3.88 -6.11
CA THR A 261 -13.24 3.89 -4.90
C THR A 261 -11.78 3.98 -5.30
N CYS A 262 -10.90 4.39 -4.38
CA CYS A 262 -9.49 4.57 -4.73
C CYS A 262 -8.85 3.26 -5.22
N GLY A 263 -9.13 2.12 -4.58
CA GLY A 263 -8.63 0.80 -5.02
C GLY A 263 -9.12 0.36 -6.40
N THR A 264 -10.13 1.02 -6.97
CA THR A 264 -10.68 0.74 -8.30
C THR A 264 -10.50 1.91 -9.27
N ASN A 265 -9.69 2.92 -8.94
CA ASN A 265 -9.39 4.05 -9.80
C ASN A 265 -7.96 3.94 -10.36
N ASN A 266 -7.79 3.25 -11.50
CA ASN A 266 -6.47 2.86 -12.01
C ASN A 266 -6.24 3.36 -13.45
N LEU A 267 -4.96 3.50 -13.82
CA LEU A 267 -4.57 3.67 -15.21
C LEU A 267 -4.44 2.31 -15.90
N PHE A 268 -4.80 2.24 -17.16
CA PHE A 268 -4.66 1.07 -18.02
C PHE A 268 -3.91 1.48 -19.29
N ALA A 269 -3.03 0.62 -19.79
CA ALA A 269 -2.20 0.89 -20.97
C ALA A 269 -3.07 1.11 -22.22
N ASN A 270 -4.28 0.56 -22.23
CA ASN A 270 -5.28 0.77 -23.28
C ASN A 270 -6.71 0.49 -22.77
N GLU A 271 -7.70 0.88 -23.58
CA GLU A 271 -9.11 0.70 -23.28
C GLU A 271 -9.53 -0.79 -23.19
N ALA A 272 -8.91 -1.68 -23.97
CA ALA A 272 -9.23 -3.10 -23.96
C ALA A 272 -8.89 -3.73 -22.59
N ASN A 273 -7.73 -3.39 -22.03
CA ASN A 273 -7.33 -3.83 -20.69
C ASN A 273 -8.29 -3.30 -19.61
N ALA A 274 -8.69 -2.03 -19.69
CA ALA A 274 -9.66 -1.45 -18.76
C ALA A 274 -11.03 -2.15 -18.83
N LYS A 275 -11.50 -2.51 -20.04
CA LYS A 275 -12.74 -3.30 -20.23
C LYS A 275 -12.61 -4.71 -19.67
N ALA A 276 -11.48 -5.38 -19.93
CA ALA A 276 -11.22 -6.71 -19.39
C ALA A 276 -11.20 -6.71 -17.85
N TYR A 277 -10.58 -5.70 -17.25
CA TYR A 277 -10.61 -5.45 -15.81
C TYR A 277 -12.02 -5.20 -15.29
N ALA A 278 -12.83 -4.39 -15.98
CA ALA A 278 -14.22 -4.14 -15.58
C ALA A 278 -15.04 -5.44 -15.44
N LEU A 279 -14.79 -6.44 -16.28
CA LEU A 279 -15.48 -7.74 -16.22
C LEU A 279 -15.10 -8.58 -14.99
N THR A 280 -13.94 -8.32 -14.37
CA THR A 280 -13.55 -9.00 -13.12
C THR A 280 -14.26 -8.43 -11.90
N LEU A 281 -14.80 -7.20 -12.01
CA LEU A 281 -15.48 -6.49 -10.95
C LEU A 281 -16.99 -6.79 -10.96
N PRO A 282 -17.57 -7.38 -9.89
CA PRO A 282 -18.99 -7.76 -9.85
C PRO A 282 -19.96 -6.61 -10.18
N GLN A 283 -19.63 -5.39 -9.76
CA GLN A 283 -20.46 -4.21 -9.99
C GLN A 283 -20.50 -3.73 -11.45
N PHE A 284 -19.57 -4.20 -12.30
CA PHE A 284 -19.43 -3.80 -13.71
C PHE A 284 -19.70 -4.93 -14.71
N GLN A 285 -19.98 -6.16 -14.26
CA GLN A 285 -20.27 -7.30 -15.16
C GLN A 285 -21.41 -7.05 -16.15
N ASN A 286 -22.36 -6.17 -15.81
CA ASN A 286 -23.51 -5.81 -16.66
C ASN A 286 -23.66 -4.29 -16.86
N LYS A 287 -22.57 -3.53 -16.69
CA LYS A 287 -22.56 -2.08 -16.85
C LYS A 287 -21.45 -1.65 -17.79
N GLU A 288 -21.63 -0.49 -18.41
CA GLU A 288 -20.55 0.15 -19.14
C GLU A 288 -19.40 0.50 -18.19
N ALA A 289 -18.19 0.16 -18.61
CA ALA A 289 -16.97 0.45 -17.86
C ALA A 289 -16.73 1.97 -17.85
N PRO A 290 -16.53 2.62 -16.68
CA PRO A 290 -16.30 4.06 -16.57
C PRO A 290 -14.87 4.42 -17.01
N ILE A 291 -14.59 4.26 -18.30
CA ILE A 291 -13.28 4.50 -18.90
C ILE A 291 -13.28 5.91 -19.49
N VAL A 292 -12.29 6.71 -19.08
CA VAL A 292 -12.17 8.11 -19.47
C VAL A 292 -10.79 8.41 -20.03
N ASP A 293 -10.71 9.44 -20.87
CA ASP A 293 -9.45 9.99 -21.35
C ASP A 293 -8.73 10.75 -20.22
N ILE A 294 -7.44 10.48 -20.03
CA ILE A 294 -6.65 11.02 -18.93
C ILE A 294 -6.54 12.55 -19.04
N LYS A 295 -6.34 13.09 -20.26
CA LYS A 295 -6.21 14.53 -20.49
C LYS A 295 -7.53 15.25 -20.24
N ALA A 296 -8.63 14.71 -20.77
CA ALA A 296 -9.96 15.25 -20.53
C ALA A 296 -10.29 15.26 -19.04
N ARG A 297 -10.02 14.16 -18.33
CA ARG A 297 -10.29 14.07 -16.90
C ARG A 297 -9.43 15.02 -16.07
N PHE A 298 -8.17 15.22 -16.43
CA PHE A 298 -7.30 16.19 -15.75
C PHE A 298 -7.84 17.61 -15.92
N ALA A 299 -8.24 18.00 -17.14
CA ALA A 299 -8.87 19.30 -17.39
C ALA A 299 -10.14 19.51 -16.55
N ASP A 300 -11.02 18.50 -16.47
CA ASP A 300 -12.21 18.54 -15.59
C ASP A 300 -11.83 18.71 -14.11
N THR A 301 -10.76 18.06 -13.68
CA THR A 301 -10.26 18.14 -12.30
C THR A 301 -9.75 19.53 -11.99
N LYS A 302 -8.99 20.16 -12.89
CA LYS A 302 -8.57 21.57 -12.76
C LYS A 302 -9.77 22.51 -12.63
N ALA A 303 -10.79 22.33 -13.48
CA ALA A 303 -12.00 23.13 -13.43
C ALA A 303 -12.79 22.95 -12.12
N GLN A 304 -12.71 21.78 -11.48
CA GLN A 304 -13.31 21.54 -10.16
C GLN A 304 -12.54 22.23 -9.04
N VAL A 305 -11.20 22.17 -9.07
CA VAL A 305 -10.32 22.78 -8.08
C VAL A 305 -10.37 24.31 -8.11
N ALA A 306 -10.52 24.91 -9.29
CA ALA A 306 -10.56 26.37 -9.45
C ALA A 306 -11.86 27.05 -8.95
N LYS A 307 -12.90 26.28 -8.59
CA LYS A 307 -14.15 26.86 -8.08
C LYS A 307 -13.94 27.40 -6.66
N PRO A 308 -14.31 28.66 -6.37
CA PRO A 308 -14.30 29.19 -5.02
C PRO A 308 -15.17 28.30 -4.11
N LYS A 309 -14.64 27.93 -2.94
CA LYS A 309 -15.40 27.26 -1.89
C LYS A 309 -16.46 28.18 -1.30
#